data_AF-A0A1H6RED0-F1
#
_entry.id   AF-A0A1H6RED0-F1
#
_cell.length_a   1.000
_cell.length_b   1.000
_cell.length_c   1.000
_cell.angle_alpha   90.00
_cell.angle_beta   90.00
_cell.angle_gamma   90.00
#
_symmetry.space_group_name_H-M   'P 1'
#
loop_
_entity.id
_entity.type
_entity.pdbx_description
1 polymer ?
#
loop_
_entity_poly.entity_id
_entity_poly.type
_entity_poly.pdbx_seq_one_letter_code
_entity_poly.pdbx_strand_id
1 'polypeptide(L)'
;MKLPNFLEDEAFNQLRKKMGTSRYGYFKLFNPKYHLTGQERSLLELQGKKVSIRNLVPLADSTWAFKNTRVILYLPESSVYHLAQCQKLKQHEYVYISTKREGDLPLIKQETRTASLKICEHCLQVLGYKGFDLRKNRKVAYSQKILQEFSRSEFFRLYRQYPINIEALLEKQANITQNLTPVLSQRQHRRLKNTF
;
A
#
# COMPACT_ATOMS: atom_id res chain seq x y z
N MET A 1 -23.23 -21.31 -30.57
CA MET A 1 -22.72 -22.47 -29.81
C MET A 1 -22.95 -22.25 -28.33
N LYS A 2 -23.45 -23.24 -27.58
CA LYS A 2 -23.51 -23.20 -26.11
C LYS A 2 -22.19 -23.73 -25.56
N LEU A 3 -21.56 -22.98 -24.65
CA LEU A 3 -20.33 -23.43 -23.99
C LEU A 3 -20.67 -24.53 -22.97
N PRO A 4 -19.80 -25.55 -22.81
CA PRO A 4 -19.99 -26.58 -21.78
C PRO A 4 -19.91 -25.96 -20.37
N ASN A 5 -20.66 -26.54 -19.44
CA ASN A 5 -20.63 -26.12 -18.04
C ASN A 5 -19.40 -26.71 -17.33
N PHE A 6 -18.32 -25.93 -17.23
CA PHE A 6 -17.07 -26.34 -16.60
C PHE A 6 -17.17 -26.68 -15.10
N LEU A 7 -18.29 -26.37 -14.44
CA LEU A 7 -18.51 -26.74 -13.03
C LEU A 7 -18.87 -28.22 -12.87
N GLU A 8 -19.44 -28.83 -13.91
CA GLU A 8 -19.89 -30.23 -13.92
C GLU A 8 -18.85 -31.16 -14.57
N ASP A 9 -17.80 -30.61 -15.16
CA ASP A 9 -16.77 -31.36 -15.85
C ASP A 9 -15.99 -32.28 -14.88
N GLU A 10 -16.05 -33.58 -15.14
CA GLU A 10 -15.47 -34.60 -14.27
C GLU A 10 -13.95 -34.51 -14.21
N ALA A 11 -13.28 -34.22 -15.34
CA ALA A 11 -11.83 -34.11 -15.39
C ALA A 11 -11.33 -32.95 -14.53
N PHE A 12 -11.99 -31.79 -14.59
CA PHE A 12 -11.68 -30.65 -13.72
C PHE A 12 -11.98 -30.94 -12.24
N ASN A 13 -13.07 -31.65 -11.95
CA ASN A 13 -13.42 -32.05 -10.58
C ASN A 13 -12.39 -33.02 -9.98
N GLN A 14 -11.88 -33.98 -10.76
CA GLN A 14 -10.82 -34.90 -10.34
C GLN A 14 -9.50 -34.15 -10.10
N LEU A 15 -9.12 -33.24 -11.00
CA LEU A 15 -7.93 -32.40 -10.80
C LEU A 15 -8.05 -31.55 -9.53
N ARG A 16 -9.21 -30.93 -9.31
CA ARG A 16 -9.49 -30.13 -8.12
C ARG A 16 -9.31 -30.94 -6.82
N LYS A 17 -9.81 -32.18 -6.80
CA LYS A 17 -9.60 -33.11 -5.68
C LYS A 17 -8.12 -33.45 -5.48
N LYS A 18 -7.38 -33.72 -6.57
CA LYS A 18 -5.92 -33.96 -6.51
C LYS A 18 -5.13 -32.76 -5.98
N MET A 19 -5.60 -31.54 -6.23
CA MET A 19 -5.03 -30.31 -5.68
C MET A 19 -5.42 -30.04 -4.22
N GLY A 20 -6.21 -30.92 -3.59
CA GLY A 20 -6.59 -30.81 -2.18
C GLY A 20 -7.58 -29.69 -1.86
N THR A 21 -8.33 -29.18 -2.85
CA THR A 21 -9.33 -28.12 -2.62
C THR A 21 -10.75 -28.62 -2.84
N SER A 22 -11.64 -28.34 -1.88
CA SER A 22 -13.07 -28.63 -1.96
C SER A 22 -13.89 -27.45 -2.49
N ARG A 23 -13.27 -26.28 -2.64
CA ARG A 23 -13.93 -25.04 -3.04
C ARG A 23 -13.62 -24.68 -4.48
N TYR A 24 -14.62 -24.19 -5.20
CA TYR A 24 -14.40 -23.48 -6.46
C TYR A 24 -13.55 -22.24 -6.19
N GLY A 25 -12.60 -21.96 -7.08
CA GLY A 25 -11.80 -20.75 -6.99
C GLY A 25 -12.69 -19.50 -7.02
N TYR A 26 -12.29 -18.47 -6.28
CA TYR A 26 -12.98 -17.18 -6.33
C TYR A 26 -12.53 -16.42 -7.58
N PHE A 27 -13.46 -16.17 -8.51
CA PHE A 27 -13.21 -15.37 -9.71
C PHE A 27 -14.00 -14.06 -9.61
N LYS A 28 -13.28 -12.93 -9.48
CA LYS A 28 -13.88 -11.59 -9.64
C LYS A 28 -13.64 -11.17 -11.08
N LEU A 29 -14.71 -10.81 -11.79
CA LEU A 29 -14.60 -10.27 -13.15
C LEU A 29 -13.61 -9.10 -13.16
N PHE A 30 -12.75 -9.09 -14.17
CA PHE A 30 -11.80 -8.00 -14.34
C PHE A 30 -12.56 -6.69 -14.59
N ASN A 31 -12.36 -5.71 -13.72
CA ASN A 31 -12.91 -4.37 -13.90
C ASN A 31 -11.75 -3.37 -14.04
N PRO A 32 -11.57 -2.72 -15.21
CA PRO A 32 -10.46 -1.79 -15.44
C PRO A 32 -10.49 -0.55 -14.55
N LYS A 33 -11.62 -0.26 -13.89
CA LYS A 33 -11.75 0.79 -12.88
C LYS A 33 -10.95 0.45 -11.61
N TYR A 34 -10.93 -0.83 -11.23
CA TYR A 34 -10.35 -1.31 -9.98
C TYR A 34 -9.08 -2.13 -10.17
N HIS A 35 -8.82 -2.63 -11.37
CA HIS A 35 -7.66 -3.45 -11.69
C HIS A 35 -6.82 -2.79 -12.79
N LEU A 36 -5.49 -2.83 -12.62
CA LEU A 36 -4.57 -2.38 -13.65
C LEU A 36 -4.69 -3.24 -14.90
N THR A 37 -4.81 -2.60 -16.06
CA THR A 37 -4.66 -3.27 -17.36
C THR A 37 -3.21 -3.71 -17.58
N GLY A 38 -2.97 -4.60 -18.55
CA GLY A 38 -1.61 -5.02 -18.91
C GLY A 38 -0.70 -3.82 -19.29
N GLN A 39 -1.24 -2.88 -20.08
CA GLN A 39 -0.54 -1.65 -20.44
C GLN A 39 -0.21 -0.78 -19.22
N GLU A 40 -1.15 -0.62 -18.29
CA GLU A 40 -0.90 0.16 -17.07
C GLU A 40 0.16 -0.49 -16.17
N ARG A 41 0.19 -1.82 -16.09
CA ARG A 41 1.23 -2.55 -15.34
C ARG A 41 2.61 -2.29 -15.93
N SER A 42 2.75 -2.47 -17.25
CA SER A 42 4.03 -2.22 -17.94
C SER A 42 4.47 -0.76 -17.80
N LEU A 43 3.54 0.19 -17.90
CA LEU A 43 3.82 1.61 -17.74
C LEU A 43 4.29 1.93 -16.31
N LEU A 44 3.62 1.42 -15.28
CA LEU A 44 4.02 1.64 -13.89
C LEU A 44 5.36 1.01 -13.54
N GLU A 45 5.69 -0.14 -14.14
CA GLU A 45 6.95 -0.83 -13.91
C GLU A 45 8.13 -0.14 -14.60
N LEU A 46 7.95 0.28 -15.87
CA LEU A 46 9.05 0.76 -16.71
C LEU A 46 9.23 2.28 -16.67
N GLN A 47 8.14 3.03 -16.66
CA GLN A 47 8.16 4.50 -16.85
C GLN A 47 7.60 5.26 -15.64
N GLY A 48 6.81 4.58 -14.80
CA GLY A 48 6.00 5.23 -13.80
C GLY A 48 4.85 6.03 -14.43
N LYS A 49 3.97 6.58 -13.59
CA LYS A 49 2.80 7.35 -14.04
C LYS A 49 2.60 8.57 -13.16
N LYS A 50 2.42 9.75 -13.77
CA LYS A 50 1.95 10.93 -13.06
C LYS A 50 0.46 10.77 -12.76
N VAL A 51 0.06 10.91 -11.50
CA VAL A 51 -1.34 10.82 -11.06
C VAL A 51 -1.63 11.91 -10.03
N SER A 52 -2.89 12.34 -9.95
CA SER A 52 -3.33 13.16 -8.81
C SER A 52 -3.32 12.31 -7.55
N ILE A 53 -2.87 12.89 -6.43
CA ILE A 53 -2.89 12.21 -5.12
C ILE A 53 -4.29 11.80 -4.69
N ARG A 54 -5.33 12.51 -5.18
CA ARG A 54 -6.75 12.21 -4.92
C ARG A 54 -7.22 10.91 -5.57
N ASN A 55 -6.52 10.43 -6.60
CA ASN A 55 -6.81 9.16 -7.25
C ASN A 55 -6.17 7.96 -6.53
N LEU A 56 -5.40 8.22 -5.47
CA LEU A 56 -4.81 7.19 -4.63
C LEU A 56 -5.72 6.89 -3.45
N VAL A 57 -5.79 5.61 -3.09
CA VAL A 57 -6.55 5.14 -1.95
C VAL A 57 -5.60 4.95 -0.77
N PRO A 58 -5.77 5.68 0.34
CA PRO A 58 -5.03 5.41 1.57
C PRO A 58 -5.51 4.07 2.16
N LEU A 59 -4.57 3.21 2.55
CA LEU A 59 -4.87 1.92 3.18
C LEU A 59 -4.73 2.00 4.71
N ALA A 60 -5.39 1.08 5.43
CA ALA A 60 -5.35 1.00 6.89
C ALA A 60 -3.94 0.77 7.47
N ASP A 61 -3.05 0.15 6.70
CA ASP A 61 -1.64 -0.07 7.07
C ASP A 61 -0.75 1.16 6.78
N SER A 62 -1.36 2.32 6.57
CA SER A 62 -0.70 3.58 6.22
C SER A 62 0.01 3.59 4.87
N THR A 63 -0.15 2.59 4.01
CA THR A 63 0.37 2.59 2.63
C THR A 63 -0.61 3.20 1.63
N TRP A 64 -0.19 3.38 0.37
CA TRP A 64 -1.02 3.89 -0.73
C TRP A 64 -1.34 2.80 -1.75
N ALA A 65 -2.55 2.86 -2.30
CA ALA A 65 -2.97 2.00 -3.40
C ALA A 65 -3.49 2.79 -4.60
N PHE A 66 -3.28 2.23 -5.78
CA PHE A 66 -3.87 2.65 -7.04
C PHE A 66 -4.41 1.39 -7.75
N LYS A 67 -5.71 1.36 -8.06
CA LYS A 67 -6.38 0.20 -8.71
C LYS A 67 -5.97 -1.16 -8.10
N ASN A 68 -6.32 -1.37 -6.82
CA ASN A 68 -6.03 -2.60 -6.05
C ASN A 68 -4.54 -3.00 -6.00
N THR A 69 -3.63 -2.05 -6.25
CA THR A 69 -2.18 -2.27 -6.29
C THR A 69 -1.49 -1.28 -5.38
N ARG A 70 -0.63 -1.75 -4.48
CA ARG A 70 0.22 -0.89 -3.64
C ARG A 70 1.28 -0.27 -4.54
N VAL A 71 1.46 1.02 -4.40
CA VAL A 71 2.35 1.80 -5.27
C VAL A 71 3.40 2.54 -4.46
N ILE A 72 4.54 2.73 -5.11
CA ILE A 72 5.61 3.59 -4.65
C ILE A 72 5.32 4.99 -5.18
N LEU A 73 5.45 6.02 -4.35
CA LEU A 73 5.27 7.41 -4.74
C LEU A 73 6.62 8.12 -4.77
N TYR A 74 6.84 9.00 -5.73
CA TYR A 74 8.02 9.86 -5.75
C TYR A 74 7.69 11.19 -6.43
N LEU A 75 8.50 12.19 -6.11
CA LEU A 75 8.40 13.53 -6.67
C LEU A 75 9.61 13.76 -7.57
N PRO A 76 9.45 14.42 -8.74
CA PRO A 76 10.55 14.66 -9.68
C PRO A 76 11.76 15.33 -9.02
N GLU A 77 11.49 16.30 -8.14
CA GLU A 77 12.51 17.12 -7.48
C GLU A 77 13.08 16.48 -6.20
N SER A 78 12.54 15.34 -5.76
CA SER A 78 12.99 14.64 -4.56
C SER A 78 14.07 13.60 -4.86
N SER A 79 15.03 13.43 -3.95
CA SER A 79 15.98 12.32 -3.95
C SER A 79 15.47 11.08 -3.19
N VAL A 80 14.24 11.16 -2.67
CA VAL A 80 13.59 10.07 -1.93
C VAL A 80 12.26 9.68 -2.54
N TYR A 81 11.92 8.41 -2.38
CA TYR A 81 10.59 7.85 -2.64
C TYR A 81 9.85 7.53 -1.34
N HIS A 82 8.54 7.34 -1.45
CA HIS A 82 7.60 7.20 -0.36
C HIS A 82 6.76 5.93 -0.54
N LEU A 83 6.50 5.24 0.57
CA LEU A 83 5.66 4.03 0.62
C LEU A 83 4.43 4.20 1.52
N ALA A 84 4.39 5.28 2.30
CA ALA A 84 3.37 5.53 3.30
C ALA A 84 2.66 6.87 3.09
N GLN A 85 1.61 7.11 3.85
CA GLN A 85 0.88 8.37 4.00
C GLN A 85 1.76 9.44 4.69
N CYS A 86 2.86 9.80 4.02
CA CYS A 86 3.88 10.71 4.51
C CYS A 86 3.38 12.15 4.48
N GLN A 87 3.67 12.91 5.54
CA GLN A 87 3.29 14.33 5.61
C GLN A 87 3.92 15.16 4.49
N LYS A 88 5.11 14.79 4.01
CA LYS A 88 5.80 15.45 2.89
C LYS A 88 5.02 15.40 1.58
N LEU A 89 4.05 14.49 1.44
CA LEU A 89 3.21 14.38 0.24
C LEU A 89 1.96 15.27 0.30
N LYS A 90 1.58 15.79 1.47
CA LYS A 90 0.28 16.48 1.67
C LYS A 90 0.14 17.78 0.86
N GLN A 91 1.26 18.43 0.56
CA GLN A 91 1.29 19.71 -0.16
C GLN A 91 1.29 19.52 -1.69
N HIS A 92 1.40 18.28 -2.18
CA HIS A 92 1.49 18.00 -3.61
C HIS A 92 0.17 17.50 -4.16
N GLU A 93 -0.33 18.16 -5.21
CA GLU A 93 -1.53 17.73 -5.92
C GLU A 93 -1.27 16.50 -6.80
N TYR A 94 -0.07 16.41 -7.36
CA TYR A 94 0.35 15.34 -8.27
C TYR A 94 1.63 14.68 -7.78
N VAL A 95 1.68 13.36 -7.99
CA VAL A 95 2.84 12.51 -7.67
C VAL A 95 3.11 11.55 -8.83
N TYR A 96 4.33 11.02 -8.89
CA TYR A 96 4.64 9.90 -9.77
C TYR A 96 4.51 8.61 -8.98
N ILE A 97 3.90 7.60 -9.61
CA ILE A 97 3.73 6.27 -9.04
C ILE A 97 4.43 5.20 -9.84
N SER A 98 4.93 4.17 -9.17
CA SER A 98 5.53 2.99 -9.79
C SER A 98 5.25 1.71 -8.99
N THR A 99 5.33 0.56 -9.66
CA THR A 99 5.29 -0.77 -9.05
C THR A 99 6.66 -1.44 -8.98
N LYS A 100 7.71 -0.76 -9.46
CA LYS A 100 9.02 -1.38 -9.66
C LYS A 100 9.68 -1.80 -8.35
N ARG A 101 9.88 -3.11 -8.21
CA ARG A 101 10.38 -3.73 -6.97
C ARG A 101 11.90 -3.70 -6.84
N GLU A 102 12.61 -3.68 -7.95
CA GLU A 102 14.06 -3.85 -8.01
C GLU A 102 14.66 -2.89 -9.05
N GLY A 103 15.93 -2.52 -8.87
CA GLY A 103 16.61 -1.54 -9.72
C GLY A 103 16.02 -0.14 -9.66
N ASP A 104 16.59 0.82 -10.38
CA ASP A 104 16.22 2.23 -10.18
C ASP A 104 14.77 2.52 -10.57
N LEU A 105 14.12 3.36 -9.76
CA LEU A 105 12.80 3.88 -10.09
C LEU A 105 12.89 4.71 -11.39
N PRO A 106 11.83 4.71 -12.21
CA PRO A 106 11.81 5.52 -13.42
C PRO A 106 11.93 7.00 -13.08
N LEU A 107 13.12 7.56 -13.30
CA LEU A 107 13.34 9.00 -13.16
C LEU A 107 12.80 9.68 -14.41
N ILE A 108 12.09 10.78 -14.20
CA ILE A 108 11.77 11.69 -15.30
C ILE A 108 13.10 12.26 -15.73
N LYS A 109 13.43 12.13 -17.02
CA LYS A 109 14.66 12.62 -17.63
C LYS A 109 14.81 14.13 -17.40
N GLN A 110 15.34 14.51 -16.25
CA GLN A 110 16.10 15.73 -16.07
C GLN A 110 17.54 15.27 -16.08
N GLU A 111 18.30 15.75 -17.06
CA GLU A 111 19.59 15.26 -17.56
C GLU A 111 20.75 15.21 -16.54
N THR A 112 20.47 15.39 -15.25
CA THR A 112 21.47 15.62 -14.20
C THR A 112 21.30 14.77 -12.94
N ARG A 113 20.35 13.83 -12.89
CA ARG A 113 20.18 12.94 -11.72
C ARG A 113 20.55 11.49 -12.02
N THR A 114 21.83 11.19 -11.80
CA THR A 114 22.40 9.83 -11.76
C THR A 114 22.19 9.10 -10.44
N ALA A 115 21.63 9.74 -9.42
CA ALA A 115 21.46 9.14 -8.09
C ALA A 115 20.18 8.32 -7.98
N SER A 116 20.32 7.07 -7.53
CA SER A 116 19.21 6.20 -7.18
C SER A 116 18.38 6.81 -6.04
N LEU A 117 17.05 6.79 -6.18
CA LEU A 117 16.15 7.31 -5.14
C LEU A 117 16.24 6.43 -3.89
N LYS A 118 16.33 7.06 -2.72
CA LYS A 118 16.35 6.38 -1.42
C LYS A 118 14.96 6.35 -0.78
N ILE A 119 14.71 5.41 0.13
CA ILE A 119 13.45 5.39 0.88
C ILE A 119 13.38 6.59 1.84
N CYS A 120 12.21 7.22 1.95
CA CYS A 120 11.96 8.26 2.95
C CYS A 120 11.90 7.68 4.37
N GLU A 121 12.74 8.17 5.26
CA GLU A 121 12.83 7.74 6.67
C GLU A 121 11.50 7.93 7.42
N HIS A 122 10.76 9.01 7.15
CA HIS A 122 9.45 9.21 7.77
C HIS A 122 8.43 8.14 7.33
N CYS A 123 8.54 7.59 6.12
CA CYS A 123 7.69 6.47 5.73
C CYS A 123 7.98 5.24 6.59
N LEU A 124 9.27 4.93 6.82
CA LEU A 124 9.64 3.81 7.69
C LEU A 124 9.17 4.02 9.13
N GLN A 125 9.26 5.25 9.64
CA GLN A 125 8.73 5.62 10.95
C GLN A 125 7.22 5.41 11.04
N VAL A 126 6.46 5.92 10.08
CA VAL A 126 4.99 5.81 10.06
C VAL A 126 4.55 4.35 10.02
N LEU A 127 5.28 3.52 9.27
CA LEU A 127 4.99 2.09 9.15
C LEU A 127 5.50 1.27 10.34
N GLY A 128 6.32 1.85 11.23
CA GLY A 128 7.05 1.09 12.25
C GLY A 128 7.90 -0.04 11.65
N TYR A 129 8.42 0.17 10.43
CA TYR A 129 8.99 -0.90 9.61
C TYR A 129 10.18 -1.56 10.32
N LYS A 130 10.08 -2.85 10.64
CA LYS A 130 11.09 -3.60 11.40
C LYS A 130 11.52 -2.90 12.71
N GLY A 131 10.61 -2.15 13.34
CA GLY A 131 10.90 -1.42 14.58
C GLY A 131 11.78 -0.17 14.40
N PHE A 132 11.88 0.35 13.17
CA PHE A 132 12.52 1.61 12.83
C PHE A 132 11.96 2.77 13.68
N ASP A 133 12.85 3.54 14.31
CA ASP A 133 12.46 4.63 15.22
C ASP A 133 13.53 5.72 15.29
N LEU A 134 13.29 6.86 14.63
CA LEU A 134 14.14 8.05 14.61
C LEU A 134 14.20 8.79 15.95
N ARG A 135 13.22 8.60 16.84
CA ARG A 135 13.09 9.39 18.08
C ARG A 135 13.89 8.82 19.24
N LYS A 136 14.31 7.55 19.15
CA LYS A 136 15.01 6.86 20.24
C LYS A 136 16.50 6.81 19.93
N ASN A 137 17.28 7.66 20.57
CA ASN A 137 18.75 7.72 20.41
C ASN A 137 19.43 6.35 20.54
N ARG A 138 18.96 5.48 21.46
CA ARG A 138 19.49 4.11 21.62
C ARG A 138 19.32 3.20 20.40
N LYS A 139 18.43 3.54 19.47
CA LYS A 139 18.11 2.76 18.26
C LYS A 139 18.63 3.41 16.97
N VAL A 140 19.44 4.47 17.06
CA VAL A 140 19.92 5.19 15.87
C VAL A 140 20.74 4.28 14.95
N ALA A 141 21.73 3.55 15.50
CA ALA A 141 22.54 2.63 14.70
C ALA A 141 21.70 1.53 14.03
N TYR A 142 20.71 0.98 14.74
CA TYR A 142 19.80 -0.02 14.18
C TYR A 142 18.91 0.56 13.07
N SER A 143 18.38 1.77 13.24
CA SER A 143 17.55 2.45 12.25
C SER A 143 18.37 2.83 11.01
N GLN A 144 19.62 3.26 11.18
CA GLN A 144 20.56 3.49 10.07
C GLN A 144 20.83 2.22 9.27
N LYS A 145 21.04 1.08 9.95
CA LYS A 145 21.18 -0.23 9.29
C LYS A 145 19.95 -0.57 8.45
N ILE A 146 18.74 -0.38 9.00
CA ILE A 146 17.49 -0.59 8.24
C ILE A 146 17.44 0.29 6.98
N LEU A 147 17.88 1.55 7.05
CA LEU A 147 17.88 2.45 5.89
C LEU A 147 18.85 2.00 4.80
N GLN A 148 20.04 1.54 5.20
CA GLN A 148 21.07 1.07 4.27
C GLN A 148 20.68 -0.25 3.60
N GLU A 149 20.07 -1.16 4.35
CA GLU A 149 19.68 -2.49 3.88
C GLU A 149 18.26 -2.51 3.27
N PHE A 150 17.58 -1.37 3.21
CA PHE A 150 16.19 -1.32 2.76
C PHE A 150 16.04 -1.82 1.33
N SER A 151 15.18 -2.81 1.15
CA SER A 151 14.80 -3.35 -0.15
C SER A 151 13.29 -3.22 -0.39
N ARG A 152 12.92 -2.70 -1.57
CA ARG A 152 11.54 -2.70 -2.04
C ARG A 152 11.01 -4.12 -2.26
N SER A 153 11.84 -5.06 -2.74
CA SER A 153 11.40 -6.44 -2.95
C SER A 153 11.06 -7.12 -1.63
N GLU A 154 11.85 -6.89 -0.57
CA GLU A 154 11.54 -7.36 0.78
C GLU A 154 10.30 -6.68 1.34
N PHE A 155 10.20 -5.35 1.20
CA PHE A 155 9.02 -4.60 1.62
C PHE A 155 7.74 -5.19 1.02
N PHE A 156 7.70 -5.47 -0.28
CA PHE A 156 6.50 -6.03 -0.93
C PHE A 156 6.24 -7.52 -0.64
N ARG A 157 7.18 -8.23 0.00
CA ARG A 157 6.90 -9.55 0.60
C ARG A 157 6.05 -9.41 1.86
N LEU A 158 6.35 -8.41 2.70
CA LEU A 158 5.58 -8.11 3.91
C LEU A 158 4.27 -7.39 3.59
N TYR A 159 4.32 -6.43 2.67
CA TYR A 159 3.18 -5.63 2.20
C TYR A 159 2.81 -6.06 0.78
N ARG A 160 1.97 -7.09 0.65
CA ARG A 160 1.60 -7.68 -0.66
C ARG A 160 1.25 -6.60 -1.68
N GLN A 161 2.00 -6.52 -2.78
CA GLN A 161 1.78 -5.45 -3.75
C GLN A 161 0.45 -5.55 -4.52
N TYR A 162 0.11 -6.75 -4.97
CA TYR A 162 -1.11 -7.06 -5.72
C TYR A 162 -1.43 -8.56 -5.59
N PRO A 163 -2.71 -8.97 -5.66
CA PRO A 163 -3.89 -8.12 -5.54
C PRO A 163 -4.09 -7.68 -4.10
N ILE A 164 -4.62 -6.48 -3.94
CA ILE A 164 -5.07 -5.96 -2.65
C ILE A 164 -6.58 -5.99 -2.63
N ASN A 165 -7.13 -6.60 -1.58
CA ASN A 165 -8.54 -6.44 -1.28
C ASN A 165 -8.73 -5.09 -0.58
N ILE A 166 -8.94 -4.02 -1.36
CA ILE A 166 -9.14 -2.68 -0.81
C ILE A 166 -10.38 -2.65 0.09
N GLU A 167 -11.48 -3.30 -0.31
CA GLU A 167 -12.72 -3.38 0.48
C GLU A 167 -12.43 -3.89 1.91
N ALA A 168 -11.76 -5.05 2.01
CA ALA A 168 -11.40 -5.65 3.31
C ALA A 168 -10.39 -4.81 4.13
N LEU A 169 -9.57 -3.97 3.50
CA LEU A 169 -8.63 -3.09 4.20
C LEU A 169 -9.28 -1.78 4.66
N LEU A 170 -10.25 -1.26 3.91
CA LEU A 170 -11.02 -0.09 4.31
C LEU A 170 -11.99 -0.42 5.45
N GLU A 171 -12.62 -1.60 5.44
CA GLU A 171 -13.48 -2.07 6.53
C GLU A 171 -12.73 -2.17 7.87
N LYS A 172 -11.47 -2.64 7.84
CA LYS A 172 -10.61 -2.62 9.03
C LYS A 172 -10.35 -1.19 9.55
N GLN A 173 -10.21 -0.22 8.66
CA GLN A 173 -10.01 1.19 9.05
C GLN A 173 -11.27 1.77 9.70
N ALA A 174 -12.45 1.47 9.16
CA ALA A 174 -13.73 1.89 9.74
C ALA A 174 -13.94 1.27 11.13
N ASN A 175 -13.67 -0.03 11.28
CA ASN A 175 -13.81 -0.73 12.56
C ASN A 175 -12.80 -0.24 13.61
N ILE A 176 -11.56 0.10 13.21
CA ILE A 176 -10.58 0.71 14.13
C ILE A 176 -11.03 2.12 14.55
N THR A 177 -11.59 2.90 13.63
CA THR A 177 -12.05 4.28 13.93
C THR A 177 -13.26 4.28 14.86
N GLN A 178 -14.18 3.32 14.68
CA GLN A 178 -15.34 3.13 15.57
C GLN A 178 -14.94 2.62 16.98
N ASN A 179 -13.87 1.83 17.07
CA ASN A 179 -13.35 1.33 18.36
C ASN A 179 -12.44 2.32 19.09
N LEU A 180 -11.95 3.37 18.43
CA LEU A 180 -11.18 4.46 19.04
C LEU A 180 -12.05 5.63 19.54
N THR A 181 -13.36 5.55 19.38
CA THR A 181 -14.33 6.34 20.15
C THR A 181 -14.82 5.57 21.37
N PRO A 182 -14.09 5.64 22.49
CA PRO A 182 -14.79 5.74 23.76
C PRO A 182 -14.22 6.86 24.65
N VAL A 183 -15.08 7.42 25.49
CA VAL A 183 -14.74 8.29 26.65
C VAL A 183 -14.53 9.79 26.36
N LEU A 184 -15.49 10.47 25.74
CA LEU A 184 -15.64 11.94 25.92
C LEU A 184 -17.02 12.39 26.40
N SER A 185 -18.01 11.49 26.59
CA SER A 185 -19.35 11.88 27.06
C SER A 185 -19.66 11.57 28.54
N GLN A 186 -18.80 10.86 29.29
CA GLN A 186 -19.08 10.52 30.70
C GLN A 186 -18.29 11.34 31.74
N ARG A 187 -17.37 12.22 31.34
CA ARG A 187 -16.62 13.08 32.27
C ARG A 187 -17.22 14.47 32.50
N GLN A 188 -18.24 14.89 31.73
CA GLN A 188 -18.88 16.20 31.91
C GLN A 188 -20.09 16.17 32.86
N HIS A 189 -20.62 15.00 33.23
CA HIS A 189 -21.76 14.91 34.17
C HIS A 189 -21.39 14.75 35.66
N ARG A 190 -20.10 14.66 36.03
CA ARG A 190 -19.67 14.53 37.44
C ARG A 190 -19.14 15.81 38.08
N ARG A 191 -19.16 16.96 37.40
CA ARG A 191 -18.70 18.25 37.94
C ARG A 191 -19.78 19.30 38.21
N LEU A 192 -21.07 18.96 38.06
CA LEU A 192 -22.19 19.88 38.30
C LEU A 192 -23.14 19.40 39.42
N LYS A 193 -22.65 18.64 40.41
CA LYS A 193 -23.45 18.20 41.58
C LYS A 193 -22.84 18.49 42.95
N ASN A 194 -21.86 19.40 43.05
CA ASN A 194 -21.33 19.87 44.34
C ASN A 194 -21.27 21.40 44.38
N THR A 195 -22.39 22.06 44.10
CA THR A 195 -22.66 23.44 44.53
C THR A 195 -24.15 23.50 44.83
N PHE A 196 -24.47 24.06 45.99
CA PHE A 196 -25.72 23.99 46.77
C PHE A 196 -25.75 22.85 47.79
#